data_AF-A0A9N9NJ21-F1
#
_entry.id   AF-A0A9N9NJ21-F1
#
_cell.length_a   1.000
_cell.length_b   1.000
_cell.length_c   1.000
_cell.angle_alpha   90.00
_cell.angle_beta   90.00
_cell.angle_gamma   90.00
#
_symmetry.space_group_name_H-M   'P 1'
#
loop_
_entity.id
_entity.type
_entity.pdbx_description
1 polymer ?
#
loop_
_entity_poly.entity_id
_entity_poly.type
_entity_poly.pdbx_seq_one_letter_code
_entity_poly.pdbx_strand_id
1 'polypeptide(L)' 'SYINRRSTICKALNELNNYPSNSKCPSINKVAKSFGIPEAILRHAIKNGNSPNRSGPPTILTEHEEN' A
#
# COMPACT_ATOMS: atom_id res chain seq x y z
N SER A 1 -13.40 17.75 5.53
CA SER A 1 -12.14 17.66 4.77
C SER A 1 -11.98 16.27 4.19
N TYR A 2 -12.03 16.12 2.87
CA TYR A 2 -11.82 14.81 2.22
C TYR A 2 -10.33 14.47 2.36
N ILE A 3 -9.98 13.67 3.37
CA ILE A 3 -8.63 13.15 3.52
C ILE A 3 -8.39 12.30 2.27
N ASN A 4 -7.56 12.81 1.36
CA ASN A 4 -7.26 12.13 0.11
C ASN A 4 -6.44 10.88 0.45
N ARG A 5 -7.16 9.76 0.64
CA ARG A 5 -6.63 8.46 1.07
C ARG A 5 -5.38 8.06 0.29
N ARG A 6 -5.33 8.38 -1.01
CA ARG A 6 -4.17 8.13 -1.88
C ARG A 6 -2.95 8.98 -1.49
N SER A 7 -3.14 10.26 -1.17
CA SER A 7 -2.08 11.14 -0.68
C SER A 7 -1.48 10.64 0.64
N THR A 8 -2.32 10.18 1.57
CA THR A 8 -1.88 9.62 2.86
C THR A 8 -1.06 8.35 2.68
N ILE A 9 -1.48 7.44 1.79
CA ILE A 9 -0.75 6.21 1.48
C ILE A 9 0.62 6.55 0.84
N CYS A 10 0.67 7.49 -0.12
CA CYS A 10 1.93 7.89 -0.75
C CYS A 10 2.91 8.50 0.26
N LYS A 11 2.43 9.33 1.19
CA LYS A 11 3.29 9.90 2.26
C LYS A 11 3.83 8.81 3.19
N ALA A 12 2.99 7.86 3.60
CA ALA A 12 3.41 6.72 4.43
C ALA A 12 4.47 5.83 3.74
N LEU A 13 4.32 5.60 2.43
CA LEU A 13 5.33 4.88 1.64
C LEU A 13 6.64 5.66 1.53
N ASN A 14 6.57 6.97 1.34
CA ASN A 14 7.75 7.82 1.25
C ASN A 14 8.53 7.86 2.57
N GLU A 15 7.83 7.83 3.72
CA GLU A 15 8.46 7.75 5.04
C GLU A 15 9.17 6.40 5.27
N LEU A 16 8.58 5.30 4.78
CA LEU A 16 9.21 3.97 4.79
C LEU A 16 10.46 3.92 3.90
N ASN A 17 10.41 4.54 2.72
CA ASN A 17 11.51 4.51 1.75
C ASN A 17 12.67 5.46 2.09
N ASN A 18 12.39 6.63 2.68
CA ASN A 18 13.42 7.59 3.09
C ASN A 18 13.98 7.31 4.49
N TYR A 19 13.64 6.16 5.08
CA TYR A 19 14.17 5.84 6.39
C TYR A 19 15.68 5.63 6.29
N PRO A 20 16.49 6.34 7.10
CA PRO A 20 17.93 6.27 6.99
C PRO A 20 18.39 4.83 7.21
N SER A 21 19.19 4.30 6.28
CA SER A 21 19.72 2.92 6.31
C SER A 21 20.48 2.58 7.60
N ASN A 22 20.94 3.60 8.34
CA ASN A 22 21.61 3.47 9.64
C ASN A 22 20.67 3.40 10.85
N SER A 23 19.36 3.51 10.66
CA SER A 23 18.36 3.36 11.73
C SER A 23 17.51 2.12 11.51
N LYS A 24 17.08 1.52 12.62
CA LYS A 24 16.14 0.39 12.61
C LYS A 24 14.89 0.80 11.83
N CYS A 25 14.64 0.17 10.68
CA CYS A 25 13.48 0.47 9.84
C CYS A 25 12.21 0.48 10.69
N PRO A 26 11.32 1.48 10.51
CA PRO A 26 10.13 1.61 11.31
C PRO A 26 9.21 0.45 10.95
N SER A 27 8.58 -0.15 11.96
CA SER A 27 7.56 -1.17 11.69
C SER A 27 6.45 -0.55 10.84
N ILE A 28 5.99 -1.30 9.84
CA ILE A 28 4.87 -0.90 8.97
C ILE A 28 3.65 -0.51 9.82
N ASN A 29 3.40 -1.21 10.93
CA ASN A 29 2.33 -0.90 11.88
C ASN A 29 2.49 0.50 12.50
N LYS A 30 3.72 0.88 12.86
CA LYS A 30 4.03 2.18 13.47
C LYS A 30 3.73 3.30 12.47
N VAL A 31 4.20 3.16 11.24
CA VAL A 31 3.93 4.12 10.16
C VAL A 31 2.44 4.20 9.87
N ALA A 32 1.76 3.05 9.71
CA ALA A 32 0.32 3.00 9.45
C ALA A 32 -0.49 3.75 10.53
N LYS A 33 -0.14 3.57 11.81
CA LYS A 33 -0.74 4.30 12.94
C LYS A 33 -0.48 5.81 12.88
N SER A 34 0.75 6.24 12.60
CA SER A 34 1.08 7.67 12.47
C SER A 34 0.26 8.37 11.39
N PHE A 35 -0.08 7.65 10.31
CA PHE A 35 -0.88 8.18 9.21
C PHE A 35 -2.39 7.90 9.32
N GLY A 36 -2.84 7.24 10.41
CA GLY A 36 -4.25 6.90 10.60
C GLY A 36 -4.80 5.94 9.54
N ILE A 37 -3.95 5.10 8.95
CA ILE A 37 -4.36 4.12 7.92
C ILE A 37 -4.25 2.69 8.46
N PRO A 38 -5.13 1.78 8.03
CA PRO A 38 -4.97 0.35 8.26
C PRO A 38 -3.62 -0.17 7.75
N GLU A 39 -2.93 -0.95 8.59
CA GLU A 39 -1.67 -1.59 8.23
C GLU A 39 -1.80 -2.46 6.97
N ALA A 40 -2.92 -3.16 6.81
CA ALA A 40 -3.22 -3.97 5.63
C ALA A 40 -3.19 -3.15 4.34
N ILE A 41 -3.66 -1.89 4.37
CA ILE A 41 -3.62 -0.99 3.20
C ILE A 41 -2.17 -0.62 2.87
N LEU A 42 -1.38 -0.29 3.89
CA LEU A 42 0.02 0.07 3.69
C LEU A 42 0.83 -1.13 3.16
N ARG A 43 0.63 -2.32 3.73
CA ARG A 43 1.23 -3.57 3.24
C ARG A 43 0.82 -3.87 1.79
N HIS A 44 -0.46 -3.69 1.46
CA HIS A 44 -0.95 -3.87 0.10
C HIS A 44 -0.31 -2.85 -0.86
N ALA A 45 -0.11 -1.60 -0.43
CA ALA A 45 0.51 -0.57 -1.25
C ALA A 45 2.01 -0.84 -1.48
N ILE A 46 2.73 -1.34 -0.47
CA ILE A 46 4.12 -1.81 -0.59
C ILE A 46 4.19 -2.98 -1.58
N LYS A 47 3.33 -3.99 -1.41
CA LYS A 47 3.28 -5.19 -2.26
C LYS A 47 2.97 -4.86 -3.72
N ASN A 48 2.12 -3.86 -3.99
CA ASN A 48 1.75 -3.44 -5.33
C ASN A 48 2.66 -2.35 -5.92
N GLY A 49 3.82 -2.07 -5.30
CA GLY A 49 4.90 -1.31 -5.91
C GLY A 49 4.52 0.10 -6.36
N ASN A 50 3.76 0.83 -5.53
CA ASN A 50 3.38 2.23 -5.80
C ASN A 50 2.66 2.44 -7.14
N SER A 51 2.13 1.38 -7.76
CA SER A 51 1.53 1.46 -9.09
C SER A 51 0.15 2.12 -8.96
N PRO A 52 0.01 3.40 -9.36
CA PRO A 52 -1.23 4.14 -9.16
C PRO A 52 -2.33 3.70 -10.16
N ASN A 53 -1.99 2.73 -11.01
CA ASN A 53 -2.69 2.27 -12.21
C ASN A 53 -3.07 0.78 -12.17
N ARG A 54 -3.26 0.19 -10.99
CA ARG A 54 -3.98 -1.10 -10.94
C ARG A 54 -5.49 -0.87 -10.97
N SER A 55 -5.94 -0.23 -12.05
CA SER A 55 -7.25 -0.48 -12.66
C SER A 55 -7.17 -1.79 -13.47
N GLY A 56 -6.70 -2.85 -12.82
CA GLY A 56 -6.82 -4.19 -13.35
C GLY A 56 -8.16 -4.74 -12.87
N PRO A 57 -9.01 -5.29 -13.76
CA PRO A 57 -10.21 -5.97 -13.32
C PRO A 57 -9.82 -7.05 -12.29
N PRO A 58 -10.67 -7.32 -11.29
CA PRO A 58 -10.49 -8.51 -10.47
C PRO A 58 -10.36 -9.66 -11.44
N THR A 59 -9.27 -10.42 -11.32
CA THR A 59 -9.10 -11.65 -12.09
C THR A 59 -10.21 -12.58 -11.63
N ILE A 60 -11.37 -12.51 -12.28
CA ILE A 60 -12.36 -13.56 -12.24
C ILE A 60 -11.67 -14.69 -12.99
N LEU A 61 -11.11 -15.63 -12.22
CA LEU A 61 -10.74 -16.93 -12.72
C LEU A 61 -12.05 -17.62 -13.08
N THR A 62 -12.58 -17.33 -14.27
CA THR A 62 -13.68 -18.14 -14.80
C THR A 62 -13.07 -19.48 -15.15
N GLU A 63 -13.56 -20.48 -14.43
CA GLU A 63 -13.19 -21.87 -14.51
C GLU A 63 -13.39 -22.34 -15.97
N HIS A 64 -12.46 -23.15 -16.45
CA HIS A 64 -12.58 -23.87 -17.70
C HIS A 64 -13.90 -24.63 -17.73
N GLU A 65 -14.69 -24.47 -18.78
CA GLU A 65 -15.61 -25.52 -19.21
C GLU A 65 -15.30 -25.90 -20.67
N GLU A 66 -15.04 -27.19 -20.78
CA GLU A 66 -14.66 -28.02 -21.91
C GLU A 66 -15.73 -28.00 -23.01
N ASN A 67 -15.31 -28.00 -24.28
CA ASN A 67 -16.11 -28.56 -25.36
C ASN A 67 -15.24 -29.07 -26.50
#